data_AF-A0A956K9J7-F1
#
_entry.id   AF-A0A956K9J7-F1
#
_cell.length_a   1.000
_cell.length_b   1.000
_cell.length_c   1.000
_cell.angle_alpha   90.00
_cell.angle_beta   90.00
_cell.angle_gamma   90.00
#
_symmetry.space_group_name_H-M   'P 1'
#
loop_
_entity.id
_entity.type
_entity.pdbx_description
1 polymer ?
#
loop_
_entity_poly.entity_id
_entity_poly.type
_entity_poly.pdbx_seq_one_letter_code
_entity_poly.pdbx_strand_id
1 'polypeptide(L)'
;MVRQWERFAANPEVRLLHWLFRQDELRMLEAFLAIEDDENGELPELFVTLDQPFESLSAGYGHELRHALEVHFAALAPLRGELGLPPWRAPGSSMARSDIGSLVEFCAEAATQLGAGLEHLVLVLWPREVGKPDDYAAWLRRAAQVAPEEVRLRVVDRAEAPLLTSLAASGPVCRVVAELDMGGALTQLVAEAPVAPGGDPGARFREAQVAMALALAGGDTGAAREHAETAESFARATKLPYLEVVVPFSLATGLLAAGELEPALQQFSRAESLAEQASTVDDQTDAAGEDIIGDWAAPLHVEARLGLAATLVAMGAWRHAAESYLAAAALARAIPDPRTEFESLRM
;
A
#
# COMPACT_ATOMS: atom_id res chain seq x y z
N MET A 1 -1.19 13.21 -7.12
CA MET A 1 0.30 13.12 -7.06
C MET A 1 0.97 14.08 -8.04
N VAL A 2 0.78 13.93 -9.36
CA VAL A 2 1.41 14.80 -10.40
C VAL A 2 1.29 16.28 -10.09
N ARG A 3 0.08 16.81 -9.84
CA ARG A 3 -0.11 18.23 -9.49
C ARG A 3 0.65 18.72 -8.24
N GLN A 4 0.80 17.85 -7.25
CA GLN A 4 1.56 18.19 -6.03
C GLN A 4 3.06 18.24 -6.34
N TRP A 5 3.54 17.30 -7.17
CA TRP A 5 4.89 17.30 -7.70
C TRP A 5 5.18 18.55 -8.54
N GLU A 6 4.38 18.83 -9.57
CA GLU A 6 4.56 19.99 -10.45
C GLU A 6 4.62 21.30 -9.67
N ARG A 7 3.73 21.47 -8.68
CA ARG A 7 3.73 22.66 -7.80
C ARG A 7 5.01 22.78 -6.98
N PHE A 8 5.57 21.66 -6.53
CA PHE A 8 6.85 21.65 -5.82
C PHE A 8 8.02 21.92 -6.78
N ALA A 9 8.05 21.25 -7.94
CA ALA A 9 9.11 21.37 -8.93
C ALA A 9 9.20 22.81 -9.49
N ALA A 10 8.05 23.45 -9.72
CA ALA A 10 7.96 24.82 -10.20
C ALA A 10 8.38 25.90 -9.18
N ASN A 11 8.62 25.54 -7.92
CA ASN A 11 9.04 26.51 -6.91
C ASN A 11 10.58 26.53 -6.78
N PRO A 12 11.26 27.60 -7.24
CA PRO A 12 12.72 27.66 -7.24
C PRO A 12 13.32 27.90 -5.85
N GLU A 13 12.53 28.15 -4.81
CA GLU A 13 13.03 28.36 -3.44
C GLU A 13 13.11 27.06 -2.63
N VAL A 14 12.44 26.00 -3.08
CA VAL A 14 12.40 24.70 -2.39
C VAL A 14 13.26 23.66 -3.12
N ARG A 15 13.90 22.80 -2.34
CA ARG A 15 14.75 21.70 -2.83
C ARG A 15 14.40 20.35 -2.23
N LEU A 16 13.66 20.33 -1.13
CA LEU A 16 13.22 19.11 -0.46
C LEU A 16 11.70 19.08 -0.28
N LEU A 17 11.07 18.02 -0.76
CA LEU A 17 9.68 17.70 -0.49
C LEU A 17 9.61 16.63 0.60
N HIS A 18 9.11 16.99 1.79
CA HIS A 18 8.66 16.04 2.81
C HIS A 18 7.23 15.63 2.50
N TRP A 19 7.08 14.47 1.86
CA TRP A 19 5.81 13.99 1.37
C TRP A 19 5.26 12.89 2.28
N LEU A 20 4.14 13.18 2.92
CA LEU A 20 3.50 12.27 3.86
C LEU A 20 2.40 11.48 3.16
N PHE A 21 2.46 10.17 3.29
CA PHE A 21 1.47 9.25 2.73
C PHE A 21 0.77 8.51 3.86
N ARG A 22 -0.53 8.30 3.69
CA ARG A 22 -1.25 7.30 4.47
C ARG A 22 -0.82 5.91 4.04
N GLN A 23 -1.03 4.92 4.91
CA GLN A 23 -0.58 3.55 4.64
C GLN A 23 -1.17 2.97 3.34
N ASP A 24 -2.45 3.26 3.05
CA ASP A 24 -3.16 2.83 1.84
C ASP A 24 -2.71 3.56 0.57
N GLU A 25 -2.10 4.75 0.70
CA GLU A 25 -1.62 5.57 -0.42
C GLU A 25 -0.23 5.14 -0.92
N LEU A 26 0.57 4.45 -0.11
CA LEU A 26 1.96 4.07 -0.47
C LEU A 26 2.02 3.21 -1.73
N ARG A 27 1.04 2.34 -1.95
CA ARG A 27 0.97 1.52 -3.17
C ARG A 27 0.77 2.36 -4.43
N MET A 28 0.08 3.50 -4.32
CA MET A 28 -0.06 4.42 -5.44
C MET A 28 1.24 5.14 -5.73
N LEU A 29 2.04 5.44 -4.71
CA LEU A 29 3.37 5.97 -4.92
C LEU A 29 4.25 4.97 -5.69
N GLU A 30 4.27 3.71 -5.29
CA GLU A 30 5.00 2.67 -6.00
C GLU A 30 4.57 2.57 -7.48
N ALA A 31 3.25 2.56 -7.73
CA ALA A 31 2.71 2.55 -9.07
C ALA A 31 3.11 3.80 -9.88
N PHE A 32 3.06 4.98 -9.27
CA PHE A 32 3.50 6.23 -9.90
C PHE A 32 4.97 6.16 -10.29
N LEU A 33 5.86 5.75 -9.37
CA LEU A 33 7.30 5.65 -9.66
C LEU A 33 7.58 4.60 -10.73
N ALA A 34 6.84 3.49 -10.75
CA ALA A 34 6.98 2.46 -11.78
C ALA A 34 6.55 2.94 -13.17
N ILE A 35 5.49 3.77 -13.26
CA ILE A 35 5.04 4.35 -14.53
C ILE A 35 6.09 5.36 -15.06
N GLU A 36 6.60 6.23 -14.19
CA GLU A 36 7.59 7.25 -14.59
C GLU A 36 8.98 6.66 -14.91
N ASP A 37 9.29 5.44 -14.47
CA ASP A 37 10.53 4.72 -14.81
C ASP A 37 10.41 3.94 -16.13
N ASP A 38 9.20 3.80 -16.69
CA ASP A 38 8.91 3.08 -17.94
C ASP A 38 8.75 4.05 -19.14
N GLU A 39 8.61 3.50 -20.36
CA GLU A 39 8.35 4.25 -21.59
C GLU A 39 7.05 5.08 -21.54
N ASN A 40 6.18 4.79 -20.58
CA ASN A 40 4.91 5.46 -20.35
C ASN A 40 5.02 6.67 -19.40
N GLY A 41 6.22 7.01 -18.91
CA GLY A 41 6.45 8.20 -18.11
C GLY A 41 6.11 9.48 -18.87
N GLU A 42 5.38 10.38 -18.21
CA GLU A 42 4.93 11.65 -18.82
C GLU A 42 5.79 12.82 -18.35
N LEU A 43 6.52 12.66 -17.24
CA LEU A 43 7.29 13.73 -16.62
C LEU A 43 8.68 13.89 -17.24
N PRO A 44 9.18 15.13 -17.41
CA PRO A 44 10.52 15.39 -17.93
C PRO A 44 11.64 15.16 -16.90
N GLU A 45 11.32 14.54 -15.76
CA GLU A 45 12.20 14.31 -14.63
C GLU A 45 12.64 12.86 -14.52
N LEU A 46 13.85 12.65 -14.02
CA LEU A 46 14.36 11.32 -13.71
C LEU A 46 14.22 11.06 -12.21
N PHE A 47 13.36 10.10 -11.86
CA PHE A 47 13.18 9.65 -10.48
C PHE A 47 14.12 8.51 -10.16
N VAL A 48 15.00 8.71 -9.17
CA VAL A 48 15.86 7.63 -8.66
C VAL A 48 15.45 7.32 -7.22
N THR A 49 14.90 6.12 -7.04
CA THR A 49 14.44 5.65 -5.73
C THR A 49 15.60 5.05 -4.94
N LEU A 50 15.74 5.51 -3.70
CA LEU A 50 16.83 5.17 -2.79
C LEU A 50 16.24 4.75 -1.44
N ASP A 51 16.36 3.46 -1.12
CA ASP A 51 15.69 2.82 0.02
C ASP A 51 16.66 2.31 1.11
N GLN A 52 17.89 2.84 1.12
CA GLN A 52 18.97 2.35 1.97
C GLN A 52 18.58 2.42 3.46
N PRO A 53 18.85 1.36 4.25
CA PRO A 53 18.60 1.37 5.68
C PRO A 53 19.67 2.22 6.40
N PHE A 54 19.21 3.06 7.33
CA PHE A 54 20.05 3.95 8.13
C PHE A 54 19.96 3.65 9.63
N GLU A 55 19.73 2.39 10.00
CA GLU A 55 19.54 1.94 11.39
C GLU A 55 20.70 2.35 12.30
N SER A 56 21.95 2.12 11.88
CA SER A 56 23.14 2.38 12.70
C SER A 56 23.83 3.71 12.40
N LEU A 57 23.34 4.49 11.44
CA LEU A 57 24.02 5.69 10.97
C LEU A 57 23.56 6.93 11.72
N SER A 58 24.53 7.70 12.22
CA SER A 58 24.34 9.07 12.69
C SER A 58 25.00 10.11 11.80
N ALA A 59 25.76 9.68 10.79
CA ALA A 59 26.46 10.49 9.80
C ALA A 59 26.78 9.60 8.58
N GLY A 60 27.13 10.21 7.46
CA GLY A 60 27.52 9.45 6.25
C GLY A 60 26.36 9.12 5.31
N TYR A 61 25.17 9.70 5.51
CA TYR A 61 24.00 9.44 4.67
C TYR A 61 24.27 9.79 3.20
N GLY A 62 25.00 10.88 2.94
CA GLY A 62 25.36 11.30 1.59
C GLY A 62 26.33 10.34 0.90
N HIS A 63 27.27 9.76 1.64
CA HIS A 63 28.16 8.72 1.12
C HIS A 63 27.42 7.44 0.74
N GLU A 64 26.49 6.97 1.59
CA GLU A 64 25.65 5.80 1.28
C GLU A 64 24.75 6.05 0.08
N LEU A 65 24.06 7.20 0.05
CA LEU A 65 23.20 7.56 -1.09
C LEU A 65 23.98 7.72 -2.38
N ARG A 66 25.19 8.29 -2.32
CA ARG A 66 26.09 8.35 -3.47
C ARG A 66 26.47 6.95 -3.94
N HIS A 67 26.85 6.05 -3.05
CA HIS A 67 27.22 4.69 -3.43
C HIS A 67 26.05 3.98 -4.11
N ALA A 68 24.84 4.13 -3.59
CA ALA A 68 23.64 3.60 -4.22
C ALA A 68 23.39 4.19 -5.61
N LEU A 69 23.60 5.50 -5.79
CA LEU A 69 23.51 6.14 -7.10
C LEU A 69 24.58 5.66 -8.09
N GLU A 70 25.82 5.46 -7.63
CA GLU A 70 26.90 4.88 -8.44
C GLU A 70 26.50 3.50 -8.98
N VAL A 71 25.93 2.65 -8.12
CA VAL A 71 25.43 1.33 -8.50
C VAL A 71 24.26 1.45 -9.48
N HIS A 72 23.30 2.33 -9.21
CA HIS A 72 22.14 2.56 -10.07
C HIS A 72 22.54 2.98 -11.48
N PHE A 73 23.37 4.02 -11.63
CA PHE A 73 23.81 4.49 -12.95
C PHE A 73 24.75 3.51 -13.65
N ALA A 74 25.56 2.75 -12.92
CA ALA A 74 26.37 1.68 -13.51
C ALA A 74 25.51 0.56 -14.12
N ALA A 75 24.38 0.22 -13.47
CA ALA A 75 23.43 -0.77 -13.99
C ALA A 75 22.76 -0.34 -15.31
N LEU A 76 22.65 0.98 -15.56
CA LEU A 76 22.10 1.53 -16.81
C LEU A 76 23.10 1.52 -17.98
N ALA A 77 24.38 1.21 -17.74
CA ALA A 77 25.42 1.28 -18.78
C ALA A 77 25.14 0.40 -20.03
N PRO A 78 24.62 -0.85 -19.92
CA PRO A 78 24.29 -1.66 -21.08
C PRO A 78 23.20 -1.04 -21.95
N LEU A 79 22.09 -0.60 -21.34
CA LEU A 79 20.96 0.03 -22.02
C LEU A 79 21.37 1.31 -22.76
N ARG A 80 22.24 2.12 -22.14
CA ARG A 80 22.79 3.32 -22.79
C ARG A 80 23.57 2.98 -24.06
N GLY A 81 24.32 1.87 -24.05
CA GLY A 81 25.03 1.36 -25.22
C GLY A 81 24.07 0.97 -26.35
N GLU A 82 22.97 0.30 -26.02
CA GLU A 82 21.92 -0.08 -26.97
C GLU A 82 21.22 1.13 -27.59
N LEU A 83 21.02 2.19 -26.80
CA LEU A 83 20.43 3.46 -27.24
C LEU A 83 21.42 4.41 -27.94
N GLY A 84 22.69 4.00 -28.13
CA GLY A 84 23.72 4.82 -28.76
C GLY A 84 24.12 6.07 -27.96
N LEU A 85 23.81 6.09 -26.65
CA LEU A 85 24.15 7.20 -25.76
C LEU A 85 25.62 7.10 -25.31
N PRO A 86 26.28 8.23 -24.97
CA PRO A 86 27.62 8.21 -24.42
C PRO A 86 27.71 7.33 -23.17
N PRO A 87 28.83 6.59 -23.00
CA PRO A 87 29.02 5.74 -21.83
C PRO A 87 29.01 6.58 -20.56
N TRP A 88 28.31 6.07 -19.54
CA TRP A 88 28.29 6.70 -18.23
C TRP A 88 29.71 6.83 -17.67
N ARG A 89 30.05 8.02 -17.17
CA ARG A 89 31.32 8.25 -16.46
C ARG A 89 30.99 8.60 -15.02
N ALA A 90 31.31 7.69 -14.11
CA ALA A 90 31.12 7.96 -12.69
C ALA A 90 31.88 9.24 -12.29
N PRO A 91 31.21 10.21 -11.67
CA PRO A 91 31.82 11.38 -11.06
C PRO A 91 33.00 11.01 -10.16
N GLY A 92 34.05 11.82 -10.17
CA GLY A 92 35.24 11.58 -9.35
C GLY A 92 34.89 11.46 -7.86
N SER A 93 35.52 10.52 -7.14
CA SER A 93 35.42 10.46 -5.68
C SER A 93 36.55 11.25 -5.05
N SER A 94 36.22 12.36 -4.40
CA SER A 94 37.17 13.06 -3.52
C SER A 94 36.80 12.77 -2.06
N MET A 95 37.61 11.94 -1.39
CA MET A 95 37.45 11.63 0.04
C MET A 95 37.66 12.85 0.94
N ALA A 96 38.17 13.97 0.42
CA ALA A 96 38.34 15.22 1.17
C ALA A 96 37.02 16.00 1.31
N ARG A 97 35.94 15.55 0.67
CA ARG A 97 34.65 16.25 0.68
C ARG A 97 33.80 15.84 1.87
N SER A 98 32.96 16.79 2.30
CA SER A 98 31.91 16.51 3.27
C SER A 98 30.90 15.50 2.71
N ASP A 99 30.21 14.82 3.62
CA ASP A 99 29.16 13.84 3.34
C ASP A 99 28.12 14.35 2.31
N ILE A 100 27.52 15.52 2.58
CA ILE A 100 26.55 16.16 1.66
C ILE A 100 27.22 16.61 0.37
N GLY A 101 28.43 17.19 0.44
CA GLY A 101 29.15 17.66 -0.73
C GLY A 101 29.49 16.54 -1.72
N SER A 102 29.74 15.33 -1.21
CA SER A 102 29.98 14.14 -2.03
C SER A 102 28.73 13.71 -2.81
N LEU A 103 27.55 13.78 -2.19
CA LEU A 103 26.27 13.49 -2.87
C LEU A 103 25.93 14.57 -3.90
N VAL A 104 26.01 15.84 -3.49
CA VAL A 104 25.61 16.99 -4.33
C VAL A 104 26.44 17.09 -5.61
N GLU A 105 27.75 16.92 -5.52
CA GLU A 105 28.60 16.92 -6.71
C GLU A 105 28.24 15.78 -7.66
N PHE A 106 28.05 14.57 -7.11
CA PHE A 106 27.66 13.42 -7.91
C PHE A 106 26.37 13.73 -8.68
N CYS A 107 25.36 14.28 -8.01
CA CYS A 107 24.09 14.61 -8.64
C CYS A 107 24.22 15.72 -9.70
N ALA A 108 25.03 16.75 -9.45
CA ALA A 108 25.26 17.83 -10.41
C ALA A 108 25.96 17.32 -11.69
N GLU A 109 26.98 16.47 -11.53
CA GLU A 109 27.66 15.84 -12.65
C GLU A 109 26.75 14.85 -13.38
N ALA A 110 25.92 14.09 -12.65
CA ALA A 110 24.93 13.18 -13.22
C ALA A 110 23.91 13.93 -14.08
N ALA A 111 23.31 15.00 -13.55
CA ALA A 111 22.37 15.84 -14.29
C ALA A 111 23.00 16.41 -15.57
N THR A 112 24.26 16.86 -15.50
CA THR A 112 25.00 17.34 -16.67
C THR A 112 25.19 16.25 -17.74
N GLN A 113 25.49 15.01 -17.34
CA GLN A 113 25.69 13.88 -18.26
C GLN A 113 24.39 13.33 -18.85
N LEU A 114 23.26 13.49 -18.17
CA LEU A 114 21.94 13.10 -18.66
C LEU A 114 21.42 14.06 -19.74
N GLY A 115 21.89 15.31 -19.75
CA GLY A 115 21.74 16.25 -20.86
C GLY A 115 20.62 17.27 -20.66
N ALA A 116 20.51 18.22 -21.60
CA ALA A 116 19.67 19.41 -21.51
C ALA A 116 18.15 19.18 -21.60
N GLY A 117 17.70 17.93 -21.80
CA GLY A 117 16.28 17.56 -21.81
C GLY A 117 15.74 17.16 -20.44
N LEU A 118 16.61 16.96 -19.45
CA LEU A 118 16.23 16.63 -18.08
C LEU A 118 15.94 17.93 -17.32
N GLU A 119 14.72 18.11 -16.83
CA GLU A 119 14.41 19.28 -15.98
C GLU A 119 15.00 19.12 -14.58
N HIS A 120 14.78 17.95 -13.95
CA HIS A 120 15.34 17.65 -12.64
C HIS A 120 15.77 16.18 -12.50
N LEU A 121 16.88 15.97 -11.81
CA LEU A 121 17.21 14.70 -11.17
C LEU A 121 16.55 14.66 -9.78
N VAL A 122 15.63 13.73 -9.59
CA VAL A 122 14.83 13.61 -8.37
C VAL A 122 15.29 12.42 -7.55
N LEU A 123 15.85 12.67 -6.38
CA LEU A 123 16.18 11.60 -5.44
C LEU A 123 14.96 11.32 -4.57
N VAL A 124 14.35 10.15 -4.75
CA VAL A 124 13.24 9.66 -3.93
C VAL A 124 13.81 8.85 -2.78
N LEU A 125 13.99 9.52 -1.65
CA LEU A 125 14.50 8.97 -0.40
C LEU A 125 13.37 8.28 0.34
N TRP A 126 13.43 6.96 0.38
CA TRP A 126 12.46 6.11 1.05
C TRP A 126 13.17 5.07 1.94
N PRO A 127 13.93 5.52 2.95
CA PRO A 127 14.73 4.62 3.77
C PRO A 127 13.83 3.62 4.49
N ARG A 128 14.21 2.34 4.44
CA ARG A 128 13.49 1.27 5.15
C ARG A 128 13.50 1.49 6.67
N GLU A 129 14.60 2.03 7.18
CA GLU A 129 14.83 2.28 8.60
C GLU A 129 15.69 3.52 8.80
N VAL A 130 15.45 4.29 9.87
CA VAL A 130 16.27 5.42 10.28
C VAL A 130 16.46 5.37 11.78
N GLY A 131 17.65 5.03 12.26
CA GLY A 131 17.90 4.86 13.70
C GLY A 131 17.91 6.18 14.48
N LYS A 132 18.29 7.28 13.81
CA LYS A 132 18.30 8.64 14.39
C LYS A 132 17.53 9.63 13.52
N PRO A 133 16.19 9.67 13.63
CA PRO A 133 15.35 10.50 12.76
C PRO A 133 15.70 11.99 12.79
N ASP A 134 16.09 12.54 13.95
CA ASP A 134 16.45 13.95 14.08
C ASP A 134 17.78 14.30 13.40
N ASP A 135 18.78 13.42 13.49
CA ASP A 135 20.06 13.59 12.80
C ASP A 135 19.86 13.54 11.29
N TYR A 136 19.02 12.61 10.82
CA TYR A 136 18.65 12.50 9.41
C TYR A 136 17.84 13.71 8.93
N ALA A 137 16.86 14.18 9.69
CA ALA A 137 16.12 15.41 9.37
C ALA A 137 17.03 16.64 9.30
N ALA A 138 17.99 16.77 10.24
CA ALA A 138 18.99 17.83 10.20
C ALA A 138 19.95 17.71 9.01
N TRP A 139 20.29 16.49 8.61
CA TRP A 139 21.05 16.23 7.39
C TRP A 139 20.26 16.63 6.14
N LEU A 140 18.99 16.21 6.02
CA LEU A 140 18.10 16.56 4.91
C LEU A 140 17.95 18.07 4.73
N ARG A 141 17.76 18.83 5.82
CA ARG A 141 17.70 20.30 5.76
C ARG A 141 18.98 20.91 5.18
N ARG A 142 20.15 20.43 5.64
CA ARG A 142 21.44 20.91 5.14
C ARG A 142 21.65 20.51 3.67
N ALA A 143 21.28 19.28 3.29
CA ALA A 143 21.35 18.83 1.90
C ALA A 143 20.49 19.69 0.97
N ALA A 144 19.26 20.00 1.38
CA ALA A 144 18.35 20.87 0.65
C ALA A 144 18.89 22.30 0.46
N GLN A 145 19.68 22.82 1.41
CA GLN A 145 20.27 24.18 1.30
C GLN A 145 21.37 24.28 0.24
N VAL A 146 22.05 23.17 -0.05
CA VAL A 146 23.20 23.16 -0.98
C VAL A 146 22.91 22.36 -2.26
N ALA A 147 21.72 21.76 -2.38
CA ALA A 147 21.31 21.06 -3.58
C ALA A 147 21.24 22.04 -4.78
N PRO A 148 21.81 21.67 -5.93
CA PRO A 148 21.77 22.51 -7.12
C PRO A 148 20.34 22.61 -7.67
N GLU A 149 20.12 23.54 -8.60
CA GLU A 149 18.78 23.81 -9.12
C GLU A 149 18.19 22.62 -9.89
N GLU A 150 19.04 21.82 -10.51
CA GLU A 150 18.68 20.64 -11.30
C GLU A 150 18.40 19.42 -10.41
N VAL A 151 18.61 19.51 -9.10
CA VAL A 151 18.42 18.39 -8.17
C VAL A 151 17.28 18.69 -7.22
N ARG A 152 16.38 17.71 -7.10
CA ARG A 152 15.27 17.74 -6.15
C ARG A 152 15.37 16.54 -5.23
N LEU A 153 15.16 16.78 -3.94
CA LEU A 153 15.06 15.73 -2.94
C LEU A 153 13.59 15.52 -2.60
N ARG A 154 13.19 14.28 -2.49
CA ARG A 154 11.87 13.89 -1.99
C ARG A 154 12.08 12.87 -0.90
N VAL A 155 11.56 13.13 0.29
CA VAL A 155 11.55 12.14 1.37
C VAL A 155 10.13 11.67 1.63
N VAL A 156 9.95 10.36 1.59
CA VAL A 156 8.67 9.68 1.85
C VAL A 156 8.57 9.41 3.34
N ASP A 157 7.46 9.82 3.95
CA ASP A 157 7.18 9.62 5.38
C ASP A 157 5.71 9.20 5.58
N ARG A 158 5.39 8.68 6.77
CA ARG A 158 4.03 8.24 7.12
C ARG A 158 3.20 9.39 7.65
N ALA A 159 1.96 9.53 7.20
CA ALA A 159 1.07 10.61 7.62
C ALA A 159 0.56 10.42 9.07
N GLU A 160 0.27 9.18 9.45
CA GLU A 160 -0.34 8.82 10.73
C GLU A 160 0.68 8.80 11.87
N ALA A 161 1.93 8.44 11.56
CA ALA A 161 3.04 8.41 12.50
C ALA A 161 4.35 8.87 11.82
N PRO A 162 4.50 10.19 11.56
CA PRO A 162 5.67 10.71 10.87
C PRO A 162 6.95 10.42 11.65
N LEU A 163 7.95 9.85 10.99
CA LEU A 163 9.25 9.61 11.59
C LEU A 163 10.05 10.92 11.68
N LEU A 164 9.88 11.81 10.70
CA LEU A 164 10.64 13.06 10.55
C LEU A 164 9.86 14.27 11.06
N THR A 165 9.27 14.17 12.25
CA THR A 165 8.47 15.28 12.84
C THR A 165 9.26 16.58 12.98
N SER A 166 10.58 16.51 13.20
CA SER A 166 11.44 17.68 13.29
C SER A 166 11.71 18.36 11.94
N LEU A 167 11.39 17.73 10.80
CA LEU A 167 11.54 18.29 9.46
C LEU A 167 10.40 19.27 9.12
N ALA A 168 10.39 20.43 9.79
CA ALA A 168 9.39 21.46 9.57
C ALA A 168 9.55 22.14 8.19
N ALA A 169 8.41 22.52 7.58
CA ALA A 169 8.37 23.32 6.36
C ALA A 169 9.00 24.70 6.62
N SER A 170 10.23 24.88 6.16
CA SER A 170 11.00 26.12 6.35
C SER A 170 12.16 26.17 5.36
N GLY A 171 12.45 27.36 4.84
CA GLY A 171 13.50 27.56 3.84
C GLY A 171 13.31 26.62 2.65
N PRO A 172 14.31 25.78 2.31
CA PRO A 172 14.23 24.92 1.13
C PRO A 172 13.35 23.68 1.28
N VAL A 173 12.60 23.56 2.39
CA VAL A 173 11.77 22.38 2.70
C VAL A 173 10.29 22.70 2.55
N CYS A 174 9.61 21.95 1.69
CA CYS A 174 8.15 21.95 1.55
C CYS A 174 7.59 20.67 2.19
N ARG A 175 6.50 20.78 2.96
CA ARG A 175 5.82 19.63 3.57
C ARG A 175 4.42 19.51 2.98
N VAL A 176 4.08 18.32 2.48
CA VAL A 176 2.80 18.05 1.81
C VAL A 176 2.28 16.70 2.26
N VAL A 177 1.00 16.62 2.61
CA VAL A 177 0.28 15.35 2.78
C VAL A 177 -0.32 14.97 1.42
N ALA A 178 -0.14 13.73 0.99
CA ALA A 178 -0.60 13.28 -0.33
C ALA A 178 -2.13 13.35 -0.46
N GLU A 179 -2.86 12.85 0.55
CA GLU A 179 -4.33 12.86 0.61
C GLU A 179 -4.95 12.38 -0.71
N LEU A 180 -4.53 11.20 -1.15
CA LEU A 180 -5.05 10.60 -2.37
C LEU A 180 -6.46 10.09 -2.13
N ASP A 181 -7.33 10.30 -3.11
CA ASP A 181 -8.66 9.72 -3.14
C ASP A 181 -8.57 8.24 -3.57
N MET A 182 -8.15 7.40 -2.63
CA MET A 182 -8.06 5.95 -2.83
C MET A 182 -9.41 5.33 -3.17
N GLY A 183 -10.50 5.91 -2.66
CA GLY A 183 -11.86 5.48 -2.97
C GLY A 183 -12.23 5.75 -4.42
N GLY A 184 -12.04 6.98 -4.88
CA GLY A 184 -12.22 7.35 -6.28
C GLY A 184 -11.36 6.52 -7.23
N ALA A 185 -10.10 6.26 -6.87
CA ALA A 185 -9.20 5.42 -7.67
C ALA A 185 -9.70 3.99 -7.82
N LEU A 186 -10.16 3.35 -6.73
CA LEU A 186 -10.74 2.01 -6.78
C LEU A 186 -12.05 1.99 -7.58
N THR A 187 -12.91 3.00 -7.43
CA THR A 187 -14.14 3.13 -8.23
C THR A 187 -13.82 3.24 -9.72
N GLN A 188 -12.80 4.03 -10.09
CA GLN A 188 -12.40 4.18 -11.49
C GLN A 188 -11.83 2.87 -12.07
N LEU A 189 -10.96 2.17 -11.33
CA LEU A 189 -10.42 0.87 -11.74
C LEU A 189 -11.53 -0.16 -11.99
N VAL A 190 -12.56 -0.15 -11.16
CA VAL A 190 -13.72 -1.01 -11.34
C VAL A 190 -14.54 -0.61 -12.57
N ALA A 191 -14.76 0.69 -12.79
CA ALA A 191 -15.52 1.19 -13.94
C ALA A 191 -14.82 0.93 -15.28
N GLU A 192 -13.48 0.89 -15.30
CA GLU A 192 -12.66 0.62 -16.48
C GLU A 192 -12.45 -0.88 -16.74
N ALA A 193 -12.89 -1.75 -15.82
CA ALA A 193 -12.77 -3.19 -16.00
C ALA A 193 -13.62 -3.67 -17.20
N PRO A 194 -13.10 -4.56 -18.07
CA PRO A 194 -13.84 -5.04 -19.23
C PRO A 194 -15.16 -5.71 -18.82
N VAL A 195 -16.30 -5.14 -19.23
CA VAL A 195 -17.63 -5.70 -18.96
C VAL A 195 -18.01 -6.66 -20.10
N ALA A 196 -18.24 -7.92 -19.78
CA ALA A 196 -18.77 -8.89 -20.75
C ALA A 196 -20.15 -8.43 -21.28
N PRO A 197 -20.47 -8.64 -22.58
CA PRO A 197 -21.78 -8.30 -23.12
C PRO A 197 -22.89 -9.02 -22.36
N GLY A 198 -23.78 -8.26 -21.71
CA GLY A 198 -24.85 -8.80 -20.85
C GLY A 198 -24.76 -8.40 -19.37
N GLY A 199 -23.64 -7.79 -18.95
CA GLY A 199 -23.41 -7.41 -17.55
C GLY A 199 -22.95 -8.62 -16.74
N ASP A 200 -21.65 -8.72 -16.49
CA ASP A 200 -21.06 -9.78 -15.67
C ASP A 200 -21.49 -9.60 -14.20
N PRO A 201 -22.25 -10.54 -13.59
CA PRO A 201 -22.59 -10.49 -12.17
C PRO A 201 -21.36 -10.40 -11.27
N GLY A 202 -20.23 -10.98 -11.69
CA GLY A 202 -18.96 -10.88 -10.98
C GLY A 202 -18.40 -9.45 -10.98
N ALA A 203 -18.47 -8.74 -12.11
CA ALA A 203 -18.12 -7.32 -12.18
C ALA A 203 -18.99 -6.49 -11.25
N ARG A 204 -20.32 -6.65 -11.31
CA ARG A 204 -21.29 -5.95 -10.46
C ARG A 204 -21.11 -6.23 -8.96
N PHE A 205 -20.78 -7.48 -8.62
CA PHE A 205 -20.38 -7.85 -7.27
C PHE A 205 -19.16 -7.05 -6.80
N ARG A 206 -18.09 -6.97 -7.62
CA ARG A 206 -16.88 -6.21 -7.28
C ARG A 206 -17.18 -4.73 -7.08
N GLU A 207 -18.04 -4.12 -7.91
CA GLU A 207 -18.44 -2.71 -7.74
C GLU A 207 -19.14 -2.50 -6.39
N ALA A 208 -20.13 -3.35 -6.06
CA ALA A 208 -20.86 -3.25 -4.81
C ALA A 208 -19.97 -3.51 -3.59
N GLN A 209 -19.04 -4.47 -3.68
CA GLN A 209 -18.11 -4.80 -2.60
C GLN A 209 -17.12 -3.66 -2.33
N VAL A 210 -16.62 -3.00 -3.38
CA VAL A 210 -15.78 -1.80 -3.24
C VAL A 210 -16.58 -0.66 -2.62
N ALA A 211 -17.79 -0.40 -3.10
CA ALA A 211 -18.65 0.64 -2.55
C ALA A 211 -18.96 0.41 -1.06
N MET A 212 -19.23 -0.84 -0.66
CA MET A 212 -19.39 -1.22 0.75
C MET A 212 -18.12 -0.93 1.56
N ALA A 213 -16.94 -1.34 1.08
CA ALA A 213 -15.68 -1.12 1.78
C ALA A 213 -15.38 0.38 1.95
N LEU A 214 -15.67 1.20 0.94
CA LEU A 214 -15.50 2.65 1.02
C LEU A 214 -16.47 3.31 2.00
N ALA A 215 -17.73 2.88 2.01
CA ALA A 215 -18.72 3.34 2.99
C ALA A 215 -18.29 3.00 4.43
N LEU A 216 -17.79 1.78 4.66
CA LEU A 216 -17.25 1.36 5.95
C LEU A 216 -16.03 2.19 6.37
N ALA A 217 -15.07 2.42 5.45
CA ALA A 217 -13.89 3.24 5.71
C ALA A 217 -14.26 4.71 6.02
N GLY A 218 -15.32 5.22 5.41
CA GLY A 218 -15.90 6.54 5.68
C GLY A 218 -16.77 6.63 6.93
N GLY A 219 -17.05 5.50 7.61
CA GLY A 219 -17.94 5.44 8.77
C GLY A 219 -19.43 5.52 8.44
N ASP A 220 -19.83 5.43 7.17
CA ASP A 220 -21.23 5.39 6.74
C ASP A 220 -21.73 3.94 6.75
N THR A 221 -22.10 3.45 7.94
CA THR A 221 -22.63 2.10 8.12
C THR A 221 -24.02 1.92 7.50
N GLY A 222 -24.72 3.00 7.15
CA GLY A 222 -25.98 2.96 6.41
C GLY A 222 -25.75 2.56 4.96
N ALA A 223 -24.93 3.35 4.25
CA ALA A 223 -24.54 3.06 2.87
C ALA A 223 -23.83 1.70 2.74
N ALA A 224 -23.00 1.33 3.73
CA ALA A 224 -22.35 0.02 3.75
C ALA A 224 -23.36 -1.14 3.70
N ARG A 225 -24.48 -1.04 4.42
CA ARG A 225 -25.53 -2.08 4.40
C ARG A 225 -26.25 -2.15 3.06
N GLU A 226 -26.59 -1.01 2.47
CA GLU A 226 -27.22 -0.96 1.14
C GLU A 226 -26.33 -1.58 0.06
N HIS A 227 -25.03 -1.28 0.11
CA HIS A 227 -24.04 -1.88 -0.79
C HIS A 227 -23.84 -3.37 -0.52
N ALA A 228 -23.88 -3.81 0.75
CA ALA A 228 -23.85 -5.23 1.10
C ALA A 228 -25.05 -6.00 0.52
N GLU A 229 -26.27 -5.48 0.66
CA GLU A 229 -27.47 -6.09 0.08
C GLU A 229 -27.36 -6.20 -1.44
N THR A 230 -26.82 -5.16 -2.08
CA THR A 230 -26.56 -5.16 -3.51
C THR A 230 -25.51 -6.23 -3.88
N ALA A 231 -24.40 -6.30 -3.15
CA ALA A 231 -23.35 -7.30 -3.37
C ALA A 231 -23.88 -8.73 -3.19
N GLU A 232 -24.69 -8.99 -2.17
CA GLU A 232 -25.32 -10.29 -1.95
C GLU A 232 -26.22 -10.72 -3.11
N SER A 233 -26.97 -9.78 -3.70
CA SER A 233 -27.83 -10.06 -4.85
C SER A 233 -27.02 -10.53 -6.06
N PHE A 234 -25.83 -9.96 -6.27
CA PHE A 234 -24.92 -10.36 -7.33
C PHE A 234 -24.15 -11.63 -6.98
N ALA A 235 -23.73 -11.82 -5.72
CA ALA A 235 -23.07 -13.03 -5.25
C ALA A 235 -23.90 -14.28 -5.58
N ARG A 236 -25.20 -14.26 -5.26
CA ARG A 236 -26.15 -15.34 -5.60
C ARG A 236 -26.25 -15.63 -7.09
N ALA A 237 -26.03 -14.62 -7.94
CA ALA A 237 -26.09 -14.74 -9.40
C ALA A 237 -24.79 -15.30 -10.02
N THR A 238 -23.65 -15.22 -9.32
CA THR A 238 -22.33 -15.64 -9.83
C THR A 238 -22.09 -17.15 -9.80
N LYS A 239 -22.95 -17.92 -9.12
CA LYS A 239 -22.73 -19.36 -8.82
C LYS A 239 -21.42 -19.64 -8.06
N LEU A 240 -20.88 -18.66 -7.34
CA LEU A 240 -19.70 -18.79 -6.49
C LEU A 240 -20.12 -18.66 -5.02
N PRO A 241 -20.40 -19.78 -4.31
CA PRO A 241 -21.02 -19.75 -2.98
C PRO A 241 -20.18 -19.02 -1.93
N TYR A 242 -18.85 -19.03 -2.05
CA TYR A 242 -17.96 -18.32 -1.12
C TYR A 242 -18.23 -16.81 -1.08
N LEU A 243 -18.71 -16.21 -2.18
CA LEU A 243 -19.05 -14.79 -2.21
C LEU A 243 -20.23 -14.45 -1.29
N GLU A 244 -21.15 -15.40 -1.06
CA GLU A 244 -22.25 -15.20 -0.11
C GLU A 244 -21.77 -15.19 1.35
N VAL A 245 -20.62 -15.79 1.65
CA VAL A 245 -19.98 -15.76 2.97
C VAL A 245 -19.15 -14.49 3.16
N VAL A 246 -18.42 -14.08 2.12
CA VAL A 246 -17.49 -12.94 2.17
C VAL A 246 -18.21 -11.62 2.43
N VAL A 247 -19.41 -11.41 1.89
CA VAL A 247 -20.17 -10.15 2.09
C VAL A 247 -20.53 -9.92 3.56
N PRO A 248 -21.29 -10.81 4.24
CA PRO A 248 -21.62 -10.63 5.65
C PRO A 248 -20.38 -10.60 6.54
N PHE A 249 -19.33 -11.38 6.23
CA PHE A 249 -18.08 -11.33 6.97
C PHE A 249 -17.39 -9.95 6.89
N SER A 250 -17.30 -9.39 5.69
CA SER A 250 -16.68 -8.08 5.46
C SER A 250 -17.48 -6.96 6.14
N LEU A 251 -18.81 -7.01 6.02
CA LEU A 251 -19.70 -6.07 6.70
C LEU A 251 -19.58 -6.17 8.22
N ALA A 252 -19.54 -7.38 8.78
CA ALA A 252 -19.39 -7.61 10.21
C ALA A 252 -18.10 -6.98 10.76
N THR A 253 -16.99 -7.16 10.04
CA THR A 253 -15.68 -6.60 10.41
C THR A 253 -15.72 -5.08 10.45
N GLY A 254 -16.33 -4.43 9.45
CA GLY A 254 -16.48 -2.99 9.42
C GLY A 254 -17.41 -2.45 10.52
N LEU A 255 -18.53 -3.13 10.78
CA LEU A 255 -19.46 -2.77 11.86
C LEU A 255 -18.81 -2.91 13.24
N LEU A 256 -18.00 -3.94 13.45
CA LEU A 256 -17.21 -4.12 14.68
C LEU A 256 -16.23 -2.97 14.87
N ALA A 257 -15.51 -2.57 13.82
CA ALA A 257 -14.59 -1.43 13.87
C ALA A 257 -15.32 -0.10 14.14
N ALA A 258 -16.56 0.05 13.67
CA ALA A 258 -17.43 1.19 13.96
C ALA A 258 -18.08 1.14 15.37
N GLY A 259 -17.88 0.07 16.13
CA GLY A 259 -18.47 -0.10 17.46
C GLY A 259 -19.94 -0.54 17.45
N GLU A 260 -20.49 -0.93 16.30
CA GLU A 260 -21.84 -1.47 16.16
C GLU A 260 -21.86 -2.97 16.46
N LEU A 261 -21.75 -3.30 17.75
CA LEU A 261 -21.49 -4.66 18.23
C LEU A 261 -22.62 -5.65 17.91
N GLU A 262 -23.89 -5.32 18.21
CA GLU A 262 -25.02 -6.21 17.91
C GLU A 262 -25.20 -6.46 16.40
N PRO A 263 -25.16 -5.43 15.52
CA PRO A 263 -25.15 -5.66 14.07
C PRO A 263 -23.95 -6.50 13.59
N ALA A 264 -22.75 -6.26 14.11
CA ALA A 264 -21.57 -7.05 13.76
C ALA A 264 -21.75 -8.52 14.15
N LEU A 265 -22.28 -8.80 15.35
CA LEU A 265 -22.55 -10.15 15.82
C LEU A 265 -23.52 -10.89 14.89
N GLN A 266 -24.59 -10.23 14.46
CA GLN A 266 -25.57 -10.82 13.54
C GLN A 266 -24.95 -11.19 12.19
N GLN A 267 -24.09 -10.32 11.66
CA GLN A 267 -23.43 -10.56 10.37
C GLN A 267 -22.37 -11.66 10.47
N PHE A 268 -21.57 -11.72 11.55
CA PHE A 268 -20.66 -12.85 11.78
C PHE A 268 -21.41 -14.18 11.94
N SER A 269 -22.51 -14.21 12.71
CA SER A 269 -23.34 -15.42 12.82
C SER A 269 -23.92 -15.87 11.48
N ARG A 270 -24.31 -14.92 10.63
CA ARG A 270 -24.80 -15.22 9.28
C ARG A 270 -23.68 -15.79 8.38
N ALA A 271 -22.50 -15.18 8.40
CA ALA A 271 -21.33 -15.69 7.67
C ALA A 271 -20.96 -17.11 8.13
N GLU A 272 -20.97 -17.35 9.45
CA GLU A 272 -20.73 -18.68 10.04
C GLU A 272 -21.75 -19.71 9.52
N SER A 273 -23.05 -19.40 9.60
CA SER A 273 -24.10 -20.32 9.16
C SER A 273 -24.01 -20.64 7.66
N LEU A 274 -23.61 -19.67 6.82
CA LEU A 274 -23.42 -19.89 5.39
C LEU A 274 -22.20 -20.77 5.11
N ALA A 275 -21.09 -20.56 5.81
CA ALA A 275 -19.88 -21.38 5.70
C ALA A 275 -20.10 -22.82 6.21
N GLU A 276 -20.85 -22.98 7.30
CA GLU A 276 -21.26 -24.28 7.83
C GLU A 276 -22.14 -25.03 6.84
N GLN A 277 -23.17 -24.38 6.30
CA GLN A 277 -24.04 -24.97 5.26
C GLN A 277 -23.24 -25.43 4.05
N ALA A 278 -22.30 -24.60 3.57
CA ALA A 278 -21.43 -24.94 2.45
C ALA A 278 -20.53 -26.16 2.74
N SER A 279 -20.16 -26.38 4.00
CA SER A 279 -19.35 -27.52 4.45
C SER A 279 -20.16 -28.82 4.58
N THR A 280 -21.49 -28.77 4.52
CA THR A 280 -22.39 -29.94 4.61
C THR A 280 -22.93 -30.44 3.27
N VAL A 281 -22.70 -29.68 2.20
CA VAL A 281 -23.08 -30.09 0.85
C VAL A 281 -21.95 -30.96 0.31
N ASP A 282 -22.09 -32.29 0.43
CA ASP A 282 -21.25 -33.21 -0.34
C ASP A 282 -21.70 -33.15 -1.82
N ASP A 283 -20.75 -33.03 -2.75
CA ASP A 283 -20.95 -33.10 -4.21
C ASP A 283 -21.61 -31.90 -4.92
N GLN A 284 -20.93 -30.74 -4.99
CA GLN A 284 -21.09 -29.85 -6.16
C GLN A 284 -19.79 -29.81 -6.97
N THR A 285 -19.77 -30.62 -8.03
CA THR A 285 -18.79 -30.50 -9.11
C THR A 285 -19.28 -29.44 -10.10
N ASP A 286 -18.36 -28.62 -10.62
CA ASP A 286 -18.69 -27.67 -11.68
C ASP A 286 -18.94 -28.41 -13.02
N ALA A 287 -19.28 -27.64 -14.05
CA ALA A 287 -19.47 -28.20 -15.39
C ALA A 287 -18.19 -28.83 -15.99
N ALA A 288 -17.02 -28.58 -15.39
CA ALA A 288 -15.73 -29.15 -15.75
C ALA A 288 -15.33 -30.37 -14.89
N GLY A 289 -16.11 -30.72 -13.87
CA GLY A 289 -15.82 -31.82 -12.95
C GLY A 289 -14.84 -31.48 -11.83
N GLU A 290 -14.53 -30.19 -11.62
CA GLU A 290 -13.75 -29.72 -10.48
C GLU A 290 -14.64 -29.51 -9.26
N ASP A 291 -14.13 -29.86 -8.09
CA ASP A 291 -14.85 -29.77 -6.82
C ASP A 291 -15.01 -28.30 -6.41
N ILE A 292 -16.21 -27.73 -6.57
CA ILE A 292 -16.47 -26.29 -6.27
C ILE A 292 -16.38 -26.03 -4.76
N ILE A 293 -16.55 -27.06 -3.95
CA ILE A 293 -16.61 -26.99 -2.49
C ILE A 293 -15.20 -27.10 -1.88
N GLY A 294 -14.20 -27.43 -2.70
CA GLY A 294 -12.81 -27.65 -2.30
C GLY A 294 -12.18 -26.44 -1.59
N ASP A 295 -11.78 -26.68 -0.35
CA ASP A 295 -10.83 -25.91 0.47
C ASP A 295 -11.24 -24.54 1.05
N TRP A 296 -12.28 -23.85 0.57
CA TRP A 296 -12.59 -22.50 1.07
C TRP A 296 -13.59 -22.44 2.25
N ALA A 297 -14.52 -23.41 2.35
CA ALA A 297 -15.62 -23.33 3.31
C ALA A 297 -15.17 -23.48 4.77
N ALA A 298 -14.27 -24.44 5.04
CA ALA A 298 -13.75 -24.68 6.38
C ALA A 298 -12.90 -23.51 6.91
N PRO A 299 -11.96 -22.92 6.15
CA PRO A 299 -11.26 -21.70 6.57
C PRO A 299 -12.21 -20.53 6.86
N LEU A 300 -13.17 -20.26 5.97
CA LEU A 300 -14.12 -19.16 6.20
C LEU A 300 -15.03 -19.42 7.40
N HIS A 301 -15.36 -20.68 7.70
CA HIS A 301 -16.09 -21.04 8.92
C HIS A 301 -15.27 -20.73 10.17
N VAL A 302 -13.99 -21.09 10.19
CA VAL A 302 -13.07 -20.74 11.28
C VAL A 302 -12.98 -19.23 11.45
N GLU A 303 -12.75 -18.49 10.35
CA GLU A 303 -12.64 -17.02 10.39
C GLU A 303 -13.91 -16.35 10.90
N ALA A 304 -15.09 -16.75 10.40
CA ALA A 304 -16.37 -16.21 10.86
C ALA A 304 -16.59 -16.47 12.35
N ARG A 305 -16.21 -17.65 12.85
CA ARG A 305 -16.30 -18.01 14.27
C ARG A 305 -15.34 -17.19 15.14
N LEU A 306 -14.11 -16.96 14.68
CA LEU A 306 -13.15 -16.09 15.36
C LEU A 306 -13.66 -14.63 15.42
N GLY A 307 -14.25 -14.13 14.33
CA GLY A 307 -14.87 -12.79 14.31
C GLY A 307 -16.06 -12.66 15.26
N LEU A 308 -16.90 -13.71 15.34
CA LEU A 308 -17.99 -13.80 16.31
C LEU A 308 -17.46 -13.77 17.75
N ALA A 309 -16.43 -14.56 18.05
CA ALA A 309 -15.79 -14.59 19.36
C ALA A 309 -15.20 -13.23 19.76
N ALA A 310 -14.50 -12.56 18.84
CA ALA A 310 -13.95 -11.22 19.04
C ALA A 310 -15.04 -10.17 19.31
N THR A 311 -16.18 -10.29 18.64
CA THR A 311 -17.34 -9.42 18.88
C THR A 311 -17.93 -9.66 20.29
N LEU A 312 -18.05 -10.93 20.71
CA LEU A 312 -18.51 -11.28 22.06
C LEU A 312 -17.56 -10.78 23.17
N VAL A 313 -16.25 -10.78 22.91
CA VAL A 313 -15.24 -10.13 23.78
C VAL A 313 -15.54 -8.64 23.89
N ALA A 314 -15.71 -7.94 22.77
CA ALA A 314 -16.01 -6.51 22.76
C ALA A 314 -17.31 -6.17 23.51
N MET A 315 -18.30 -7.07 23.48
CA MET A 315 -19.57 -6.94 24.21
C MET A 315 -19.46 -7.31 25.70
N GLY A 316 -18.33 -7.85 26.17
CA GLY A 316 -18.16 -8.33 27.55
C GLY A 316 -18.79 -9.69 27.85
N ALA A 317 -19.18 -10.46 26.83
CA ALA A 317 -19.78 -11.79 26.94
C ALA A 317 -18.71 -12.90 27.01
N TRP A 318 -17.75 -12.77 27.93
CA TRP A 318 -16.51 -13.57 28.00
C TRP A 318 -16.70 -15.08 27.94
N ARG A 319 -17.74 -15.61 28.59
CA ARG A 319 -18.02 -17.04 28.59
C ARG A 319 -18.40 -17.53 27.19
N HIS A 320 -19.31 -16.84 26.52
CA HIS A 320 -19.73 -17.20 25.17
C HIS A 320 -18.60 -16.99 24.17
N ALA A 321 -17.76 -15.95 24.37
CA ALA A 321 -16.56 -15.76 23.57
C ALA A 321 -15.59 -16.94 23.67
N ALA A 322 -15.30 -17.41 24.90
CA ALA A 322 -14.43 -18.57 25.13
C ALA A 322 -14.99 -19.85 24.50
N GLU A 323 -16.30 -20.09 24.62
CA GLU A 323 -16.98 -21.22 23.97
C GLU A 323 -16.86 -21.13 22.43
N SER A 324 -16.95 -19.92 21.87
CA SER A 324 -16.80 -19.67 20.44
C SER A 324 -15.35 -19.90 19.96
N TYR A 325 -14.33 -19.40 20.67
CA TYR A 325 -12.92 -19.67 20.36
C TYR A 325 -12.58 -21.16 20.42
N LEU A 326 -13.06 -21.88 21.44
CA LEU A 326 -12.87 -23.33 21.54
C LEU A 326 -13.49 -24.09 20.37
N ALA A 327 -14.66 -23.67 19.90
CA ALA A 327 -15.29 -24.23 18.71
C ALA A 327 -14.48 -23.93 17.44
N ALA A 328 -13.97 -22.71 17.28
CA ALA A 328 -13.11 -22.34 16.16
C ALA A 328 -11.82 -23.19 16.11
N ALA A 329 -11.17 -23.39 17.26
CA ALA A 329 -9.98 -24.24 17.36
C ALA A 329 -10.26 -25.72 17.02
N ALA A 330 -11.44 -26.23 17.40
CA ALA A 330 -11.84 -27.58 17.03
C ALA A 330 -12.06 -27.73 15.52
N LEU A 331 -12.65 -26.71 14.86
CA LEU A 331 -12.80 -26.66 13.40
C LEU A 331 -11.44 -26.56 12.70
N ALA A 332 -10.54 -25.69 13.18
CA ALA A 332 -9.22 -25.48 12.60
C ALA A 332 -8.35 -26.74 12.59
N ARG A 333 -8.47 -27.61 13.60
CA ARG A 333 -7.77 -28.92 13.64
C ARG A 333 -8.15 -29.88 12.53
N ALA A 334 -9.33 -29.71 11.94
CA ALA A 334 -9.77 -30.53 10.82
C ALA A 334 -9.18 -30.05 9.47
N ILE A 335 -8.54 -28.87 9.44
CA ILE A 335 -7.93 -28.29 8.25
C ILE A 335 -6.46 -28.69 8.20
N PRO A 336 -5.93 -29.19 7.06
CA PRO A 336 -4.52 -29.56 6.91
C PRO A 336 -3.61 -28.32 6.73
N ASP A 337 -3.79 -27.29 7.57
CA ASP A 337 -2.92 -26.11 7.65
C ASP A 337 -2.50 -25.83 9.12
N PRO A 338 -1.23 -26.13 9.48
CA PRO A 338 -0.71 -25.91 10.83
C PRO A 338 -0.76 -24.46 11.30
N ARG A 339 -0.78 -23.48 10.38
CA ARG A 339 -0.83 -22.06 10.74
C ARG A 339 -2.22 -21.67 11.24
N THR A 340 -3.26 -22.12 10.55
CA THR A 340 -4.66 -21.89 10.95
C THR A 340 -4.96 -22.54 12.30
N GLU A 341 -4.43 -23.74 12.57
CA GLU A 341 -4.53 -24.37 13.89
C GLU A 341 -3.82 -23.55 14.97
N PHE A 342 -2.58 -23.11 14.73
CA PHE A 342 -1.81 -22.34 15.69
C PHE A 342 -2.47 -21.00 16.06
N GLU A 343 -2.93 -20.23 15.07
CA GLU A 343 -3.59 -18.94 15.33
C GLU A 343 -4.91 -19.13 16.09
N SER A 344 -5.66 -20.19 15.79
CA SER A 344 -6.93 -20.48 16.48
C SER A 344 -6.74 -20.89 17.95
N LEU A 345 -5.62 -21.54 18.28
CA LEU A 345 -5.27 -21.89 19.66
C LEU A 345 -4.64 -20.73 20.46
N ARG A 346 -4.10 -19.72 19.77
CA ARG A 346 -3.45 -18.55 20.39
C ARG A 346 -4.44 -17.54 20.95
N MET A 347 -5.60 -17.40 20.31
CA MET A 347 -6.67 -16.45 20.67
C MET A 347 -7.49 -16.94 21.87
#